data_AF-A0A1Q9A075-F1
#
_entry.id   AF-A0A1Q9A075-F1
#
_cell.length_a   1.000
_cell.length_b   1.000
_cell.length_c   1.000
_cell.angle_alpha   90.00
_cell.angle_beta   90.00
_cell.angle_gamma   90.00
#
_symmetry.space_group_name_H-M   'P 1'
#
loop_
_entity.id
_entity.type
_entity.pdbx_description
1 polymer ?
#
loop_
_entity_poly.entity_id
_entity_poly.type
_entity_poly.pdbx_seq_one_letter_code
_entity_poly.pdbx_strand_id
1 'polypeptide(L)'
;MGTWTIVDHVEGRLERTSGTREADVHVFAPSLRSLPAGYPLVMATLPLVDWNAELVNALGDVTSARGKRCYAAVLMVDPFTLWEDLTDLLKKKGFAGVVNFPPASLVEGVQSAESSGATNTLEIDRMKWFHDTGLGIVHAASSKKEMADVSNRLADLLDGMIYFPPEALSRRVAARMDLEPIAEAGFFPATVWSLKPASASLAEEAV
;
A
#
# COMPACT_ATOMS: atom_id res chain seq x y z
N MET A 1 -11.41 -12.32 -10.56
CA MET A 1 -10.43 -11.34 -10.05
C MET A 1 -11.08 -10.56 -8.93
N GLY A 2 -10.55 -10.67 -7.70
CA GLY A 2 -10.98 -9.87 -6.55
C GLY A 2 -10.60 -8.40 -6.74
N THR A 3 -11.29 -7.48 -6.06
CA THR A 3 -11.02 -6.05 -6.20
C THR A 3 -9.96 -5.62 -5.19
N TRP A 4 -8.95 -4.87 -5.61
CA TRP A 4 -7.99 -4.25 -4.70
C TRP A 4 -8.31 -2.78 -4.49
N THR A 5 -8.23 -2.31 -3.26
CA THR A 5 -8.53 -0.92 -2.90
C THR A 5 -7.61 -0.40 -1.82
N ILE A 6 -7.23 0.87 -1.89
CA ILE A 6 -6.63 1.61 -0.78
C ILE A 6 -7.76 2.35 -0.07
N VAL A 7 -7.86 2.16 1.25
CA VAL A 7 -8.91 2.74 2.10
C VAL A 7 -8.30 3.37 3.35
N ASP A 8 -8.84 4.48 3.80
CA ASP A 8 -8.43 5.14 5.05
C ASP A 8 -9.17 4.58 6.29
N HIS A 9 -10.25 3.81 6.09
CA HIS A 9 -11.08 3.19 7.13
C HIS A 9 -11.33 1.71 6.81
N VAL A 10 -11.31 0.86 7.85
CA VAL A 10 -11.79 -0.53 7.75
C VAL A 10 -13.21 -0.59 8.31
N GLU A 11 -14.24 -0.53 7.46
CA GLU A 11 -15.63 -0.63 7.92
C GLU A 11 -15.92 -1.97 8.62
N GLY A 12 -16.65 -1.91 9.73
CA GLY A 12 -17.03 -3.07 10.54
C GLY A 12 -18.10 -3.99 9.92
N ARG A 13 -18.68 -3.67 8.75
CA ARG A 13 -19.77 -4.47 8.17
C ARG A 13 -19.85 -4.31 6.65
N LEU A 14 -19.24 -5.23 5.92
CA LEU A 14 -19.69 -5.54 4.57
C LEU A 14 -20.65 -6.72 4.71
N GLU A 15 -21.92 -6.50 4.38
CA GLU A 15 -22.88 -7.58 4.27
C GLU A 15 -22.34 -8.64 3.31
N ARG A 16 -22.41 -9.91 3.72
CA ARG A 16 -22.09 -11.05 2.85
C ARG A 16 -23.06 -11.02 1.69
N THR A 17 -22.68 -10.37 0.59
CA THR A 17 -23.34 -10.62 -0.70
C THR A 17 -22.95 -12.02 -1.12
N SER A 18 -23.88 -12.94 -0.95
CA SER A 18 -23.83 -14.32 -1.39
C SER A 18 -23.44 -14.41 -2.87
N GLY A 19 -22.26 -14.96 -3.12
CA GLY A 19 -21.74 -15.25 -4.45
C GLY A 19 -20.25 -15.48 -4.32
N THR A 20 -19.72 -16.49 -5.02
CA THR A 20 -18.31 -16.85 -5.09
C THR A 20 -17.51 -15.75 -5.81
N ARG A 21 -17.48 -14.54 -5.25
CA ARG A 21 -16.54 -13.49 -5.61
C ARG A 21 -15.25 -13.77 -4.85
N GLU A 22 -14.17 -13.89 -5.60
CA GLU A 22 -12.81 -13.85 -5.09
C GLU A 22 -12.68 -12.67 -4.11
N ALA A 23 -12.14 -12.92 -2.91
CA ALA A 23 -12.23 -11.98 -1.79
C ALA A 23 -11.62 -10.61 -2.11
N ASP A 24 -12.34 -9.52 -1.80
CA ASP A 24 -11.83 -8.16 -1.92
C ASP A 24 -10.60 -7.96 -1.01
N VAL A 25 -9.60 -7.26 -1.55
CA VAL A 25 -8.35 -6.94 -0.88
C VAL A 25 -8.30 -5.44 -0.56
N HIS A 26 -7.93 -5.12 0.67
CA HIS A 26 -7.87 -3.76 1.17
C HIS A 26 -6.46 -3.42 1.65
N VAL A 27 -5.92 -2.31 1.18
CA VAL A 27 -4.74 -1.65 1.75
C VAL A 27 -5.25 -0.55 2.67
N PHE A 28 -5.07 -0.74 3.97
CA PHE A 28 -5.47 0.22 4.99
C PHE A 28 -4.38 1.29 5.14
N ALA A 29 -4.64 2.49 4.62
CA ALA A 29 -3.74 3.63 4.62
C ALA A 29 -4.37 4.82 5.36
N PRO A 30 -4.52 4.72 6.69
CA PRO A 30 -5.14 5.77 7.49
C PRO A 30 -4.40 7.10 7.40
N SER A 31 -3.09 7.14 7.17
CA SER A 31 -2.34 8.40 7.11
C SER A 31 -2.79 9.34 5.97
N LEU A 32 -3.55 8.82 4.99
CA LEU A 32 -4.18 9.62 3.95
C LEU A 32 -5.27 10.58 4.46
N ARG A 33 -5.96 10.27 5.58
CA ARG A 33 -6.98 11.19 6.18
C ARG A 33 -6.36 12.43 6.81
N SER A 34 -5.08 12.37 7.19
CA SER A 34 -4.37 13.50 7.79
C SER A 34 -4.01 14.56 6.74
N LEU A 35 -4.17 14.24 5.45
CA LEU A 35 -4.09 15.18 4.34
C LEU A 35 -5.49 15.60 3.90
N PRO A 36 -5.71 16.88 3.55
CA PRO A 36 -7.04 17.29 3.13
C PRO A 36 -7.43 16.57 1.83
N ALA A 37 -8.66 16.05 1.79
CA ALA A 37 -9.20 15.42 0.60
C ALA A 37 -9.10 16.38 -0.60
N GLY A 38 -8.77 15.84 -1.77
CA GLY A 38 -8.59 16.64 -2.98
C GLY A 38 -7.17 17.15 -3.24
N TYR A 39 -6.26 17.09 -2.26
CA TYR A 39 -4.86 17.42 -2.47
C TYR A 39 -4.13 16.32 -3.27
N PRO A 40 -3.06 16.67 -4.02
CA PRO A 40 -2.25 15.69 -4.73
C PRO A 40 -1.63 14.66 -3.78
N LEU A 41 -1.61 13.41 -4.20
CA LEU A 41 -1.04 12.29 -3.44
C LEU A 41 0.47 12.42 -3.23
N VAL A 42 1.19 13.21 -4.04
CA VAL A 42 2.59 13.60 -3.73
C VAL A 42 2.74 14.20 -2.32
N MET A 43 1.71 14.87 -1.79
CA MET A 43 1.76 15.39 -0.43
C MET A 43 1.86 14.25 0.60
N ALA A 44 1.32 13.08 0.27
CA ALA A 44 1.39 11.87 1.09
C ALA A 44 2.78 11.24 1.09
N THR A 45 3.57 11.44 0.05
CA THR A 45 4.95 10.91 0.00
C THR A 45 5.95 11.84 0.69
N LEU A 46 5.53 13.03 1.11
CA LEU A 46 6.36 13.96 1.87
C LEU A 46 6.23 13.66 3.39
N PRO A 47 7.24 14.00 4.20
CA PRO A 47 7.20 13.83 5.66
C PRO A 47 6.32 14.92 6.32
N LEU A 48 5.09 15.10 5.83
CA LEU A 48 4.10 16.01 6.40
C LEU A 48 3.48 15.44 7.68
N VAL A 49 3.38 14.11 7.76
CA VAL A 49 2.80 13.37 8.88
C VAL A 49 3.65 12.16 9.22
N ASP A 50 3.62 11.75 10.49
CA ASP A 50 4.17 10.47 10.92
C ASP A 50 3.21 9.34 10.50
N TRP A 51 3.58 8.64 9.43
CA TRP A 51 2.75 7.63 8.82
C TRP A 51 2.45 6.45 9.75
N ASN A 52 3.45 5.98 10.49
CA ASN A 52 3.29 4.80 11.33
C ASN A 52 2.60 5.14 12.65
N ALA A 53 2.80 6.34 13.20
CA ALA A 53 2.01 6.81 14.34
C ALA A 53 0.53 6.96 13.98
N GLU A 54 0.20 7.50 12.81
CA GLU A 54 -1.18 7.58 12.31
C GLU A 54 -1.82 6.20 12.13
N LEU A 55 -1.04 5.21 11.64
CA LEU A 55 -1.48 3.82 11.57
C LEU A 55 -1.78 3.25 12.96
N VAL A 56 -0.85 3.38 13.91
CA VAL A 56 -1.02 2.88 15.28
C VAL A 56 -2.26 3.50 15.95
N ASN A 57 -2.45 4.81 15.79
CA ASN A 57 -3.64 5.50 16.30
C ASN A 57 -4.92 4.94 15.68
N ALA A 58 -4.95 4.77 14.35
CA ALA A 58 -6.12 4.24 13.65
C ALA A 58 -6.43 2.78 14.04
N LEU A 59 -5.42 1.97 14.33
CA LEU A 59 -5.60 0.59 14.78
C LEU A 59 -6.31 0.51 16.14
N GLY A 60 -6.30 1.59 16.94
CA GLY A 60 -7.12 1.74 18.13
C GLY A 60 -8.61 1.54 17.84
N ASP A 61 -9.09 2.14 16.75
CA ASP A 61 -10.52 2.15 16.35
C ASP A 61 -10.93 0.91 15.55
N VAL A 62 -9.97 0.15 15.01
CA VAL A 62 -10.26 -1.08 14.27
C VAL A 62 -10.68 -2.18 15.24
N THR A 63 -11.93 -2.63 15.18
CA THR A 63 -12.42 -3.74 16.01
C THR A 63 -11.80 -5.08 15.60
N SER A 64 -11.79 -5.39 14.30
CA SER A 64 -11.19 -6.61 13.73
C SER A 64 -11.11 -6.54 12.21
N ALA A 65 -9.97 -6.96 11.66
CA ALA A 65 -9.74 -7.22 10.25
C ALA A 65 -9.80 -8.72 9.89
N ARG A 66 -10.02 -9.60 10.88
CA ARG A 66 -10.00 -11.06 10.69
C ARG A 66 -11.02 -11.52 9.63
N GLY A 67 -10.57 -12.39 8.73
CA GLY A 67 -11.40 -12.93 7.64
C GLY A 67 -11.49 -12.00 6.42
N LYS A 68 -10.81 -10.85 6.45
CA LYS A 68 -10.62 -9.95 5.30
C LYS A 68 -9.17 -10.04 4.84
N ARG A 69 -8.91 -9.89 3.54
CA ARG A 69 -7.54 -9.71 3.02
C ARG A 69 -7.14 -8.24 3.17
N CYS A 70 -6.87 -7.84 4.41
CA CYS A 70 -6.52 -6.45 4.75
C CYS A 70 -5.04 -6.33 5.08
N TYR A 71 -4.33 -5.46 4.35
CA TYR A 71 -2.91 -5.18 4.48
C TYR A 71 -2.72 -3.76 5.02
N ALA A 72 -1.87 -3.56 6.02
CA ALA A 72 -1.59 -2.22 6.55
C ALA A 72 -0.55 -1.50 5.70
N ALA A 73 -0.81 -0.24 5.34
CA ALA A 73 0.19 0.63 4.72
C ALA A 73 1.18 1.11 5.78
N VAL A 74 2.45 0.75 5.63
CA VAL A 74 3.53 1.01 6.59
C VAL A 74 4.66 1.73 5.87
N LEU A 75 5.16 2.81 6.47
CA LEU A 75 6.40 3.45 6.03
C LEU A 75 7.58 2.63 6.56
N MET A 76 8.17 1.80 5.70
CA MET A 76 9.15 0.76 6.11
C MET A 76 10.53 1.30 6.52
N VAL A 77 10.84 2.53 6.11
CA VAL A 77 12.12 3.20 6.37
C VAL A 77 12.11 4.10 7.61
N ASP A 78 11.01 4.08 8.37
CA ASP A 78 10.87 4.87 9.59
C ASP A 78 11.82 4.40 10.70
N PRO A 79 12.75 5.25 11.18
CA PRO A 79 13.71 4.85 12.20
C PRO A 79 13.12 4.78 13.61
N PHE A 80 11.91 5.30 13.84
CA PHE A 80 11.32 5.44 15.18
C PHE A 80 10.25 4.40 15.48
N THR A 81 9.80 3.64 14.49
CA THR A 81 8.78 2.62 14.67
C THR A 81 9.25 1.49 15.59
N LEU A 82 8.43 1.19 16.60
CA LEU A 82 8.55 -0.01 17.41
C LEU A 82 7.96 -1.19 16.64
N TRP A 83 8.79 -1.86 15.85
CA TRP A 83 8.37 -2.87 14.87
C TRP A 83 7.67 -4.08 15.49
N GLU A 84 8.14 -4.56 16.64
CA GLU A 84 7.54 -5.68 17.37
C GLU A 84 6.12 -5.33 17.84
N ASP A 85 5.97 -4.17 18.49
CA ASP A 85 4.66 -3.68 18.97
C ASP A 85 3.68 -3.47 17.81
N LEU A 86 4.14 -2.89 16.70
CA LEU A 86 3.32 -2.72 15.50
C LEU A 86 2.86 -4.07 14.95
N THR A 87 3.77 -5.05 14.89
CA THR A 87 3.48 -6.39 14.37
C THR A 87 2.48 -7.13 15.23
N ASP A 88 2.66 -7.10 16.55
CA ASP A 88 1.75 -7.72 17.50
C ASP A 88 0.37 -7.07 17.45
N LEU A 89 0.31 -5.74 17.30
CA LEU A 89 -0.94 -5.02 17.12
C LEU A 89 -1.66 -5.44 15.83
N LEU A 90 -0.96 -5.48 14.70
CA LEU A 90 -1.52 -5.90 13.40
C LEU A 90 -2.07 -7.34 13.46
N LYS A 91 -1.30 -8.28 14.02
CA LYS A 91 -1.71 -9.68 14.21
C LYS A 91 -2.91 -9.80 15.13
N LYS A 92 -2.89 -9.09 16.27
CA LYS A 92 -4.01 -9.07 17.23
C LYS A 92 -5.30 -8.59 16.57
N LYS A 93 -5.21 -7.58 15.69
CA LYS A 93 -6.34 -7.05 14.92
C LYS A 93 -6.72 -7.93 13.73
N GLY A 94 -5.90 -8.93 13.37
CA GLY A 94 -6.20 -9.91 12.33
C GLY A 94 -5.94 -9.40 10.91
N PHE A 95 -4.98 -8.49 10.75
CA PHE A 95 -4.50 -8.09 9.41
C PHE A 95 -3.85 -9.28 8.71
N ALA A 96 -4.03 -9.34 7.39
CA ALA A 96 -3.42 -10.36 6.53
C ALA A 96 -1.94 -10.08 6.28
N GLY A 97 -1.53 -8.81 6.30
CA GLY A 97 -0.17 -8.43 5.97
C GLY A 97 0.11 -6.94 6.01
N VAL A 98 1.20 -6.56 5.36
CA VAL A 98 1.67 -5.17 5.23
C VAL A 98 1.96 -4.80 3.78
N VAL A 99 1.91 -3.49 3.49
CA VAL A 99 2.32 -2.87 2.24
C VAL A 99 3.34 -1.77 2.55
N ASN A 100 4.44 -1.68 1.80
CA ASN A 100 5.39 -0.56 1.88
C ASN A 100 4.78 0.70 1.22
N PHE A 101 3.80 1.31 1.86
CA PHE A 101 3.11 2.47 1.32
C PHE A 101 3.16 3.63 2.33
N PRO A 102 3.76 4.78 1.96
CA PRO A 102 4.37 5.09 0.67
C PRO A 102 5.67 4.31 0.45
N PRO A 103 6.00 3.94 -0.80
CA PRO A 103 7.24 3.25 -1.09
C PRO A 103 8.43 4.19 -0.96
N ALA A 104 9.55 3.69 -0.44
CA ALA A 104 10.77 4.48 -0.20
C ALA A 104 11.27 5.19 -1.47
N SER A 105 11.12 4.56 -2.64
CA SER A 105 11.52 5.14 -3.93
C SER A 105 10.79 6.43 -4.29
N LEU A 106 9.61 6.68 -3.72
CA LEU A 106 8.87 7.94 -3.87
C LEU A 106 9.24 8.98 -2.81
N VAL A 107 9.70 8.56 -1.64
CA VAL A 107 10.07 9.45 -0.51
C VAL A 107 11.49 10.00 -0.67
N GLU A 108 12.43 9.18 -1.14
CA GLU A 108 13.85 9.56 -1.25
C GLU A 108 14.15 10.46 -2.45
N GLY A 109 13.19 10.66 -3.35
CA GLY A 109 13.35 11.48 -4.56
C GLY A 109 14.33 10.89 -5.58
N VAL A 110 14.29 11.43 -6.80
CA VAL A 110 15.08 10.99 -7.97
C VAL A 110 16.61 11.12 -7.80
N GLN A 111 17.11 11.58 -6.64
CA GLN A 111 18.55 11.81 -6.41
C GLN A 111 19.38 10.54 -6.25
N SER A 112 18.77 9.37 -6.06
CA SER A 112 19.48 8.08 -6.00
C SER A 112 19.62 7.38 -7.36
N ALA A 113 19.29 8.06 -8.48
CA ALA A 113 19.37 7.48 -9.82
C ALA A 113 20.80 7.07 -10.24
N GLU A 114 21.85 7.57 -9.57
CA GLU A 114 23.25 7.18 -9.81
C GLU A 114 23.78 6.09 -8.86
N SER A 115 23.10 5.77 -7.76
CA SER A 115 23.50 4.68 -6.85
C SER A 115 22.70 3.41 -7.15
N SER A 116 22.87 2.89 -8.36
CA SER A 116 22.27 1.62 -8.79
C SER A 116 22.80 0.45 -7.96
N GLY A 117 22.11 0.09 -6.88
CA GLY A 117 22.28 -1.21 -6.23
C GLY A 117 21.81 -1.35 -4.78
N ALA A 118 21.72 -0.26 -4.01
CA ALA A 118 21.56 -0.35 -2.55
C ALA A 118 20.27 0.27 -1.97
N THR A 119 19.55 1.06 -2.77
CA THR A 119 18.60 2.08 -2.26
C THR A 119 17.37 1.51 -1.52
N ASN A 120 16.86 0.33 -1.88
CA ASN A 120 15.67 -0.24 -1.21
C ASN A 120 15.99 -1.39 -0.24
N THR A 121 17.26 -1.53 0.19
CA THR A 121 17.67 -2.70 0.99
C THR A 121 16.96 -2.73 2.34
N LEU A 122 16.86 -1.59 3.02
CA LEU A 122 16.19 -1.48 4.31
C LEU A 122 14.70 -1.87 4.22
N GLU A 123 14.01 -1.38 3.19
CA GLU A 123 12.60 -1.69 2.96
C GLU A 123 12.39 -3.18 2.67
N ILE A 124 13.21 -3.77 1.81
CA ILE A 124 13.13 -5.21 1.46
C ILE A 124 13.43 -6.09 2.66
N ASP A 125 14.46 -5.77 3.45
CA ASP A 125 14.81 -6.51 4.65
C ASP A 125 13.69 -6.40 5.70
N ARG A 126 13.05 -5.23 5.82
CA ARG A 126 11.88 -5.04 6.68
C ARG A 126 10.70 -5.89 6.23
N MET A 127 10.44 -5.96 4.93
CA MET A 127 9.38 -6.80 4.38
C MET A 127 9.64 -8.29 4.65
N LYS A 128 10.88 -8.76 4.47
CA LYS A 128 11.25 -10.15 4.84
C LYS A 128 11.01 -10.41 6.32
N TRP A 129 11.40 -9.48 7.18
CA TRP A 129 11.16 -9.60 8.61
C TRP A 129 9.67 -9.72 8.94
N PHE A 130 8.79 -8.90 8.33
CA PHE A 130 7.34 -9.04 8.48
C PHE A 130 6.83 -10.41 8.01
N HIS A 131 7.30 -10.88 6.86
CA HIS A 131 7.00 -12.21 6.36
C HIS A 131 7.40 -13.31 7.36
N ASP A 132 8.60 -13.23 7.93
CA ASP A 132 9.09 -14.20 8.91
C ASP A 132 8.30 -14.17 10.22
N THR A 133 7.65 -13.04 10.53
CA THR A 133 6.71 -12.98 11.65
C THR A 133 5.34 -13.62 11.32
N GLY A 134 5.08 -14.00 10.07
CA GLY A 134 3.83 -14.62 9.60
C GLY A 134 2.78 -13.64 9.06
N LEU A 135 3.20 -12.43 8.68
CA LEU A 135 2.35 -11.46 7.97
C LEU A 135 2.65 -11.53 6.47
N GLY A 136 1.61 -11.53 5.63
CA GLY A 136 1.79 -11.43 4.18
C GLY A 136 2.42 -10.10 3.78
N ILE A 137 3.07 -10.07 2.62
CA ILE A 137 3.73 -8.86 2.13
C ILE A 137 3.27 -8.49 0.73
N VAL A 138 2.95 -7.22 0.54
CA VAL A 138 2.63 -6.62 -0.76
C VAL A 138 3.61 -5.49 -1.01
N HIS A 139 4.19 -5.45 -2.19
CA HIS A 139 5.18 -4.44 -2.52
C HIS A 139 4.64 -3.36 -3.47
N ALA A 140 4.64 -2.11 -3.05
CA ALA A 140 4.42 -0.94 -3.89
C ALA A 140 5.76 -0.43 -4.46
N ALA A 141 5.79 -0.12 -5.75
CA ALA A 141 6.98 0.35 -6.46
C ALA A 141 6.63 1.40 -7.51
N SER A 142 7.55 2.33 -7.78
CA SER A 142 7.32 3.43 -8.70
C SER A 142 7.84 3.18 -10.12
N SER A 143 8.67 2.15 -10.31
CA SER A 143 9.23 1.81 -11.61
C SER A 143 9.16 0.31 -11.92
N LYS A 144 9.04 -0.04 -13.20
CA LYS A 144 9.10 -1.45 -13.65
C LYS A 144 10.43 -2.12 -13.31
N LYS A 145 11.53 -1.36 -13.28
CA LYS A 145 12.87 -1.86 -12.95
C LYS A 145 12.95 -2.29 -11.48
N GLU A 146 12.47 -1.43 -10.58
CA GLU A 146 12.37 -1.72 -9.14
C GLU A 146 11.48 -2.93 -8.90
N MET A 147 10.31 -2.99 -9.56
CA MET A 147 9.45 -4.17 -9.48
C MET A 147 10.16 -5.45 -9.89
N ALA A 148 10.97 -5.44 -10.95
CA ALA A 148 11.69 -6.63 -11.41
C ALA A 148 12.77 -7.05 -10.41
N ASP A 149 13.51 -6.10 -9.85
CA ASP A 149 14.52 -6.38 -8.81
C ASP A 149 13.86 -7.01 -7.57
N VAL A 150 12.80 -6.37 -7.06
CA VAL A 150 12.11 -6.83 -5.86
C VAL A 150 11.43 -8.16 -6.09
N SER A 151 10.80 -8.34 -7.25
CA SER A 151 10.19 -9.62 -7.60
C SER A 151 11.21 -10.76 -7.65
N ASN A 152 12.45 -10.51 -8.05
CA ASN A 152 13.50 -11.53 -8.00
C ASN A 152 13.98 -11.81 -6.57
N ARG A 153 14.00 -10.77 -5.72
CA ARG A 153 14.50 -10.85 -4.33
C ARG A 153 13.47 -11.38 -3.32
N LEU A 154 12.19 -11.22 -3.61
CA LEU A 154 11.05 -11.57 -2.76
C LEU A 154 10.07 -12.55 -3.43
N ALA A 155 10.45 -13.16 -4.56
CA ALA A 155 9.61 -13.98 -5.43
C ALA A 155 8.45 -14.72 -4.74
N ASP A 156 8.76 -15.78 -3.97
CA ASP A 156 7.77 -16.66 -3.33
C ASP A 156 7.16 -16.08 -2.05
N LEU A 157 7.61 -14.91 -1.63
CA LEU A 157 7.18 -14.25 -0.39
C LEU A 157 6.05 -13.23 -0.64
N LEU A 158 5.87 -12.77 -1.89
CA LEU A 158 4.93 -11.70 -2.23
C LEU A 158 3.50 -12.21 -2.42
N ASP A 159 2.57 -11.62 -1.68
CA ASP A 159 1.12 -11.80 -1.88
C ASP A 159 0.59 -10.98 -3.07
N GLY A 160 1.32 -9.96 -3.49
CA GLY A 160 0.96 -9.07 -4.58
C GLY A 160 1.91 -7.89 -4.74
N MET A 161 1.75 -7.16 -5.84
CA MET A 161 2.50 -5.94 -6.11
C MET A 161 1.58 -4.81 -6.54
N ILE A 162 1.94 -3.58 -6.18
CA ILE A 162 1.25 -2.36 -6.56
C ILE A 162 2.22 -1.49 -7.37
N TYR A 163 1.91 -1.27 -8.63
CA TYR A 163 2.62 -0.31 -9.46
C TYR A 163 2.06 1.09 -9.20
N PHE A 164 2.94 1.99 -8.78
CA PHE A 164 2.61 3.35 -8.37
C PHE A 164 3.48 4.38 -9.11
N PRO A 165 3.26 4.57 -10.42
CA PRO A 165 4.13 5.40 -11.23
C PRO A 165 4.07 6.88 -10.81
N PRO A 166 5.09 7.70 -11.11
CA PRO A 166 5.13 9.11 -10.72
C PRO A 166 3.87 9.90 -11.13
N GLU A 167 3.24 9.57 -12.26
CA GLU A 167 2.01 10.23 -12.71
C GLU A 167 0.83 9.97 -11.75
N ALA A 168 0.83 8.84 -11.02
CA ALA A 168 -0.17 8.55 -10.01
C ALA A 168 -0.09 9.50 -8.81
N LEU A 169 1.03 10.18 -8.58
CA LEU A 169 1.17 11.18 -7.52
C LEU A 169 0.33 12.45 -7.76
N SER A 170 -0.03 12.72 -9.01
CA SER A 170 -0.93 13.83 -9.36
C SER A 170 -2.39 13.56 -8.98
N ARG A 171 -2.72 12.33 -8.58
CA ARG A 171 -4.07 11.93 -8.20
C ARG A 171 -4.46 12.58 -6.88
N ARG A 172 -5.76 12.83 -6.72
CA ARG A 172 -6.31 13.43 -5.52
C ARG A 172 -6.45 12.38 -4.42
N VAL A 173 -6.00 12.72 -3.22
CA VAL A 173 -6.26 11.93 -2.02
C VAL A 173 -7.77 11.80 -1.80
N ALA A 174 -8.22 10.58 -1.57
CA ALA A 174 -9.62 10.22 -1.31
C ALA A 174 -9.68 9.10 -0.27
N ALA A 175 -10.81 8.98 0.43
CA ALA A 175 -11.04 7.94 1.43
C ALA A 175 -10.98 6.51 0.87
N ARG A 176 -11.29 6.36 -0.42
CA ARG A 176 -11.21 5.12 -1.17
C ARG A 176 -10.57 5.37 -2.53
N MET A 177 -9.59 4.55 -2.88
CA MET A 177 -8.92 4.56 -4.17
C MET A 177 -8.90 3.13 -4.73
N ASP A 178 -9.61 2.90 -5.85
CA ASP A 178 -9.69 1.59 -6.46
C ASP A 178 -8.42 1.28 -7.28
N LEU A 179 -7.97 0.02 -7.25
CA LEU A 179 -6.88 -0.47 -8.07
C LEU A 179 -7.43 -1.37 -9.18
N GLU A 180 -6.75 -1.36 -10.33
CA GLU A 180 -7.04 -2.23 -11.47
C GLU A 180 -5.86 -3.16 -11.78
N PRO A 181 -6.12 -4.41 -12.21
CA PRO A 181 -5.06 -5.34 -12.53
C PRO A 181 -4.37 -4.92 -13.83
N ILE A 182 -3.04 -5.03 -13.88
CA ILE A 182 -2.27 -4.74 -15.09
C ILE A 182 -2.16 -6.03 -15.93
N ALA A 183 -2.92 -6.11 -17.01
CA ALA A 183 -2.97 -7.30 -17.88
C ALA A 183 -1.60 -7.62 -18.52
N GLU A 184 -0.78 -6.61 -18.80
CA GLU A 184 0.56 -6.77 -19.40
C GLU A 184 1.67 -7.12 -18.40
N ALA A 185 1.32 -7.36 -17.13
CA ALA A 185 2.28 -7.68 -16.08
C ALA A 185 2.69 -9.17 -16.05
N GLY A 186 2.38 -9.96 -17.08
CA GLY A 186 2.71 -11.41 -17.15
C GLY A 186 4.21 -11.74 -17.09
N PHE A 187 5.09 -10.73 -17.05
CA PHE A 187 6.51 -10.87 -16.77
C PHE A 187 6.83 -11.01 -15.27
N PHE A 188 5.89 -10.65 -14.39
CA PHE A 188 6.04 -10.76 -12.94
C PHE A 188 5.35 -12.02 -12.41
N PRO A 189 5.97 -12.77 -11.47
CA PRO A 189 5.37 -13.92 -10.80
C PRO A 189 4.18 -13.55 -9.90
N ALA A 190 4.14 -12.32 -9.38
CA ALA A 190 3.04 -11.82 -8.54
C ALA A 190 2.02 -11.03 -9.37
N THR A 191 0.75 -11.03 -8.93
CA THR A 191 -0.29 -10.19 -9.56
C THR A 191 -0.01 -8.72 -9.29
N VAL A 192 -0.01 -7.91 -10.35
CA VAL A 192 0.30 -6.47 -10.29
C VAL A 192 -0.97 -5.65 -10.44
N TRP A 193 -1.11 -4.66 -9.57
CA TRP A 193 -2.23 -3.73 -9.54
C TRP A 193 -1.73 -2.30 -9.71
N SER A 194 -2.47 -1.44 -10.41
CA SER A 194 -2.19 -0.01 -10.51
C SER A 194 -3.38 0.79 -10.01
N LEU A 195 -3.14 2.03 -9.56
CA LEU A 195 -4.22 2.95 -9.26
C LEU A 195 -5.08 3.16 -10.50
N LYS A 196 -6.39 2.91 -10.37
CA LYS A 196 -7.34 3.09 -11.46
C LYS A 196 -7.33 4.55 -11.92
N PRO A 197 -7.26 4.85 -13.22
CA PRO A 197 -7.36 6.21 -13.69
C PRO A 197 -8.70 6.81 -13.27
N ALA A 198 -8.68 8.07 -12.81
CA ALA A 198 -9.91 8.80 -12.58
C ALA A 198 -10.74 8.76 -13.86
N SER A 199 -12.01 8.32 -13.76
CA SER A 199 -12.94 8.43 -14.87
C SER A 199 -12.98 9.90 -15.30
N ALA A 200 -12.78 10.18 -16.58
CA ALA A 200 -12.79 11.53 -17.15
C ALA A 200 -14.19 12.19 -17.14
N SER A 201 -15.07 11.83 -16.20
CA SER A 201 -16.37 12.44 -15.99
C SER A 201 -16.30 13.35 -14.77
N LEU A 202 -16.16 14.65 -15.06
CA LEU A 202 -16.52 15.86 -14.30
C LEU A 202 -15.48 16.97 -14.59
N ALA A 203 -15.33 17.28 -15.89
CA ALA A 203 -14.68 18.51 -16.35
C ALA A 203 -15.71 19.56 -16.82
N GLU A 204 -17.01 19.34 -16.58
CA GLU A 204 -18.07 20.31 -16.83
C GLU A 204 -18.89 20.48 -15.55
N GLU A 205 -18.46 21.38 -14.67
CA GLU A 205 -19.33 22.18 -13.79
C GLU A 205 -18.46 23.16 -13.00
N ALA A 206 -17.91 24.14 -13.72
CA ALA A 206 -17.44 25.41 -13.16
C ALA A 206 -17.27 26.43 -14.29
N VAL A 207 -18.40 26.94 -14.80
CA VAL A 207 -18.51 28.26 -15.45
C VAL A 207 -19.70 28.97 -14.84
#